data_AF-A0A7S3F3Q0-F1
#
_entry.id   AF-A0A7S3F3Q0-F1
#
_cell.length_a   1.000
_cell.length_b   1.000
_cell.length_c   1.000
_cell.angle_alpha   90.00
_cell.angle_beta   90.00
_cell.angle_gamma   90.00
#
_symmetry.space_group_name_H-M   'P 1'
#
loop_
_entity.id
_entity.type
_entity.pdbx_description
1 polymer ?
#
loop_
_entity_poly.entity_id
_entity_poly.type
_entity_poly.pdbx_seq_one_letter_code
_entity_poly.pdbx_strand_id
1 'polypeptide(L)'
;MFAPNADGALAVGGGVLRFGVDLVDGAMRAYIEFIESGERMYIYLIWQETWTTNPLARSKFICGKIVYQRAPRDSFFLARPYAYRDGVLSVTAGAALDEFASVLPPDRIKLGCL
;
A
#
# COMPACT_ATOMS: atom_id res chain seq x y z
N MET A 1 18.05 -19.28 -20.48
CA MET A 1 17.20 -18.21 -21.04
C MET A 1 17.11 -17.13 -19.98
N PHE A 2 17.92 -16.07 -20.11
CA PHE A 2 17.95 -14.95 -19.17
C PHE A 2 17.08 -13.82 -19.72
N ALA A 3 16.20 -13.29 -18.88
CA ALA A 3 15.45 -12.05 -19.08
C ALA A 3 15.41 -11.34 -17.71
N PRO A 4 15.37 -9.99 -17.69
CA PRO A 4 16.40 -9.20 -17.02
C PRO A 4 16.03 -8.80 -15.59
N ASN A 5 17.07 -8.57 -14.79
CA ASN A 5 16.99 -7.87 -13.51
C ASN A 5 16.31 -6.52 -13.71
N ALA A 6 15.12 -6.35 -13.15
CA ALA A 6 14.55 -5.04 -12.89
C ALA A 6 15.27 -4.43 -11.68
N ASP A 7 16.55 -4.11 -11.87
CA ASP A 7 17.29 -3.18 -11.02
C ASP A 7 16.65 -1.79 -11.19
N GLY A 8 15.63 -1.56 -10.37
CA GLY A 8 14.85 -0.33 -10.39
C GLY A 8 13.99 -0.19 -9.14
N ALA A 9 14.40 -0.80 -8.02
CA ALA A 9 13.82 -0.53 -6.71
C ALA A 9 14.21 0.90 -6.29
N LEU A 10 13.52 1.87 -6.88
CA LEU A 10 13.39 3.23 -6.38
C LEU A 10 13.06 3.10 -4.89
N ALA A 11 14.01 3.47 -4.04
CA ALA A 11 13.91 3.42 -2.59
C ALA A 11 12.92 4.48 -2.08
N VAL A 12 11.68 4.42 -2.54
CA VAL A 12 10.56 5.29 -2.18
C VAL A 12 9.85 4.62 -1.01
N GLY A 13 10.47 4.72 0.17
CA GLY A 13 9.96 4.10 1.40
C GLY A 13 11.01 3.89 2.49
N GLY A 14 12.04 4.75 2.51
CA GLY A 14 13.14 4.67 3.48
C GLY A 14 14.00 3.40 3.38
N GLY A 15 13.91 2.64 2.28
CA GLY A 15 14.60 1.35 2.13
C GLY A 15 13.95 0.18 2.88
N VAL A 16 12.78 0.38 3.50
CA VAL A 16 12.07 -0.64 4.30
C VAL A 16 11.01 -1.38 3.47
N LEU A 17 10.57 -0.76 2.37
CA LEU A 17 9.51 -1.28 1.51
C LEU A 17 10.05 -1.67 0.13
N ARG A 18 9.57 -2.81 -0.39
CA ARG A 18 9.73 -3.25 -1.77
C ARG A 18 8.38 -3.23 -2.47
N PHE A 19 8.35 -2.77 -3.72
CA PHE A 19 7.17 -2.77 -4.57
C PHE A 19 7.36 -3.78 -5.69
N GLY A 20 6.29 -4.44 -6.12
CA GLY A 20 6.35 -5.38 -7.22
C GLY A 20 4.99 -5.75 -7.79
N VAL A 21 5.03 -6.62 -8.80
CA VAL A 21 3.85 -7.19 -9.46
C VAL A 21 4.04 -8.69 -9.61
N ASP A 22 3.02 -9.46 -9.26
CA ASP A 22 2.99 -10.92 -9.44
C ASP A 22 1.89 -11.29 -10.45
N LEU A 23 2.13 -12.32 -11.27
CA LEU A 23 1.10 -12.94 -12.09
C LEU A 23 0.28 -13.91 -11.22
N VAL A 24 -0.99 -13.61 -11.00
CA VAL A 24 -1.92 -14.41 -10.21
C VAL A 24 -3.14 -14.72 -11.07
N ASP A 25 -3.40 -16.01 -11.31
CA ASP A 25 -4.58 -16.47 -12.06
C ASP A 25 -4.75 -15.77 -13.42
N GLY A 26 -3.63 -15.47 -14.10
CA GLY A 26 -3.60 -14.80 -15.39
C GLY A 26 -3.69 -13.26 -15.34
N ALA A 27 -3.78 -12.67 -14.15
CA ALA A 27 -3.83 -11.22 -13.95
C ALA A 27 -2.60 -10.71 -13.17
N MET A 28 -2.08 -9.53 -13.54
CA MET A 28 -1.01 -8.87 -12.79
C MET A 28 -1.58 -8.24 -11.52
N ARG A 29 -1.00 -8.56 -10.37
CA ARG A 29 -1.39 -8.04 -9.05
C ARG A 29 -0.22 -7.28 -8.44
N ALA A 30 -0.43 -6.00 -8.15
CA ALA A 30 0.56 -5.18 -7.46
C ALA A 30 0.65 -5.56 -5.97
N TYR A 31 1.85 -5.51 -5.42
CA TYR A 31 2.09 -5.70 -3.99
C TYR A 31 3.09 -4.72 -3.41
N ILE A 32 3.00 -4.54 -2.09
CA ILE A 32 3.99 -3.86 -1.26
C ILE A 32 4.49 -4.89 -0.24
N GLU A 33 5.80 -5.00 -0.06
CA GLU A 33 6.45 -5.95 0.83
C GLU A 33 7.33 -5.21 1.84
N PHE A 34 7.18 -5.53 3.12
CA PHE A 34 8.14 -5.12 4.13
C PHE A 34 9.39 -5.98 4.01
N ILE A 35 10.53 -5.37 3.74
CA ILE A 35 11.79 -6.08 3.48
C ILE A 35 12.23 -6.88 4.72
N GLU A 36 12.06 -6.31 5.92
CA GLU A 36 12.51 -6.92 7.17
C GLU A 36 11.67 -8.15 7.57
N SER A 37 10.34 -8.05 7.49
CA SER A 37 9.43 -9.11 7.91
C SER A 37 9.02 -10.07 6.79
N GLY A 38 9.21 -9.68 5.53
CA GLY A 38 8.64 -10.37 4.38
C GLY A 38 7.11 -10.26 4.27
N GLU A 39 6.45 -9.43 5.10
CA GLU A 39 5.00 -9.25 5.03
C GLU A 39 4.63 -8.62 3.67
N ARG A 40 3.82 -9.32 2.88
CA ARG A 40 3.30 -8.85 1.60
C ARG A 40 1.86 -8.35 1.71
N MET A 41 1.60 -7.27 0.98
CA MET A 41 0.32 -6.60 0.89
C MET A 41 -0.09 -6.53 -0.58
N TYR A 42 -0.93 -7.46 -1.04
CA TYR A 42 -1.49 -7.41 -2.40
C TYR A 42 -2.54 -6.32 -2.48
N ILE A 43 -2.24 -5.27 -3.23
CA ILE A 43 -3.04 -4.04 -3.26
C ILE A 43 -4.39 -4.34 -3.91
N TYR A 44 -5.45 -3.97 -3.20
CA TYR A 44 -6.81 -3.98 -3.71
C TYR A 44 -7.29 -2.57 -4.05
N LEU A 45 -7.13 -1.62 -3.11
CA LEU A 45 -7.56 -0.23 -3.27
C LEU A 45 -6.66 0.69 -2.45
N ILE A 46 -6.38 1.89 -2.97
CA ILE A 46 -5.77 2.98 -2.21
C ILE A 46 -6.86 4.00 -1.89
N TRP A 47 -7.18 4.15 -0.61
CA TRP A 47 -8.13 5.15 -0.12
C TRP A 47 -7.36 6.41 0.28
N GLN A 48 -7.71 7.55 -0.30
CA GLN A 48 -7.05 8.84 -0.06
C GLN A 48 -7.96 9.73 0.78
N GLU A 49 -7.45 10.24 1.90
CA GLU A 49 -8.26 11.00 2.87
C GLU A 49 -7.87 12.46 2.94
N THR A 50 -6.57 12.76 2.90
CA THR A 50 -6.07 14.13 3.03
C THR A 50 -4.78 14.29 2.24
N TRP A 51 -4.64 15.40 1.52
CA TRP A 51 -3.47 15.69 0.72
C TRP A 51 -3.18 17.19 0.69
N THR A 52 -1.98 17.54 0.27
CA THR A 52 -1.63 18.94 0.04
C THR A 52 -2.39 19.48 -1.17
N THR A 53 -3.23 20.49 -0.93
CA THR A 53 -4.02 21.17 -1.98
C THR A 53 -3.29 22.38 -2.56
N ASN A 54 -2.43 23.04 -1.77
CA ASN A 54 -1.68 24.21 -2.22
C ASN A 54 -0.52 23.82 -3.18
N PRO A 55 -0.58 24.23 -4.46
CA PRO A 55 0.48 23.90 -5.43
C PRO A 55 1.84 24.49 -5.06
N LEU A 56 1.86 25.63 -4.37
CA LEU A 56 3.09 26.34 -3.96
C LEU A 56 3.64 25.89 -2.60
N ALA A 57 3.00 24.93 -1.92
CA ALA A 57 3.52 24.42 -0.66
C ALA A 57 4.92 23.79 -0.84
N ARG A 58 5.86 24.16 0.04
CA ARG A 58 7.24 23.65 0.01
C ARG A 58 7.32 22.13 0.22
N SER A 59 6.39 21.58 0.98
CA SER A 59 6.26 20.15 1.27
C SER A 59 4.92 19.65 0.73
N LYS A 60 4.91 18.41 0.22
CA LYS A 60 3.75 17.73 -0.34
C LYS A 60 3.51 16.44 0.41
N PHE A 61 2.26 16.19 0.74
CA PHE A 61 1.86 14.94 1.36
C PHE A 61 0.53 14.41 0.81
N ILE A 62 0.34 13.11 0.97
CA ILE A 62 -0.94 12.42 0.85
C ILE A 62 -1.02 11.32 1.90
N CYS A 63 -2.15 11.25 2.60
CA CYS A 63 -2.42 10.26 3.63
C CYS A 63 -3.74 9.54 3.35
N GLY A 64 -3.86 8.34 3.89
CA GLY A 64 -5.09 7.57 3.84
C GLY A 64 -4.83 6.12 4.20
N LYS A 65 -5.53 5.18 3.57
CA LYS A 65 -5.43 3.75 3.86
C LYS A 65 -5.07 2.93 2.62
N ILE A 66 -4.22 1.93 2.82
CA ILE A 66 -3.96 0.88 1.84
C ILE A 66 -4.90 -0.27 2.19
N VAL A 67 -5.79 -0.62 1.27
CA VAL A 67 -6.62 -1.82 1.34
C VAL A 67 -5.94 -2.94 0.57
N TYR A 68 -5.73 -4.07 1.23
CA TYR A 68 -4.94 -5.16 0.69
C TYR A 68 -5.40 -6.54 1.18
N GLN A 69 -4.87 -7.57 0.54
CA GLN A 69 -4.97 -8.97 0.96
C GLN A 69 -3.57 -9.49 1.30
N ARG A 70 -3.42 -10.42 2.25
CA ARG A 70 -2.11 -11.00 2.59
C ARG A 70 -1.67 -12.03 1.57
N ALA A 71 -2.62 -12.80 1.05
CA ALA A 71 -2.46 -13.62 -0.13
C ALA A 71 -3.48 -13.21 -1.22
N PRO A 72 -3.15 -13.40 -2.51
CA PRO A 72 -4.02 -12.93 -3.60
C PRO A 72 -5.41 -13.56 -3.66
N ARG A 73 -5.60 -14.68 -2.95
CA ARG A 73 -6.83 -15.49 -2.90
C ARG A 73 -7.55 -15.40 -1.56
N ASP A 74 -7.12 -14.55 -0.64
CA ASP A 74 -7.79 -14.39 0.64
C ASP A 74 -9.21 -13.85 0.45
N SER A 75 -10.15 -14.33 1.26
CA SER A 75 -11.54 -13.85 1.25
C SER A 75 -11.73 -12.56 2.06
N PHE A 76 -10.70 -12.10 2.77
CA PHE A 76 -10.75 -10.93 3.63
C PHE A 76 -9.80 -9.85 3.13
N PHE A 77 -10.24 -8.62 3.29
CA PHE A 77 -9.47 -7.42 3.03
C PHE A 77 -9.08 -6.78 4.36
N LEU A 78 -7.88 -6.24 4.38
CA LEU A 78 -7.31 -5.50 5.49
C LEU A 78 -7.10 -4.07 5.03
N ALA A 79 -7.38 -3.09 5.88
CA ALA A 79 -6.95 -1.72 5.64
C ALA A 79 -5.96 -1.27 6.72
N ARG A 80 -4.90 -0.59 6.31
CA ARG A 80 -3.93 0.05 7.22
C ARG A 80 -3.58 1.47 6.77
N PRO A 81 -3.27 2.38 7.70
CA PRO A 81 -2.89 3.75 7.37
C PRO A 81 -1.55 3.80 6.61
N TYR A 82 -1.45 4.78 5.72
CA TYR A 82 -0.19 5.16 5.08
C TYR A 82 -0.06 6.69 5.05
N ALA A 83 1.19 7.14 4.97
CA ALA A 83 1.52 8.52 4.70
C ALA A 83 2.60 8.56 3.63
N TYR A 84 2.38 9.33 2.57
CA TYR A 84 3.40 9.69 1.61
C TYR A 84 3.74 11.15 1.80
N ARG A 85 5.00 11.47 2.06
CA ARG A 85 5.47 12.84 2.26
C ARG A 85 6.80 13.02 1.55
N ASP A 86 6.86 14.03 0.67
CA ASP A 86 8.09 14.47 0.00
C ASP A 86 8.92 13.32 -0.62
N GLY A 87 8.24 12.36 -1.27
CA GLY A 87 8.94 11.22 -1.92
C GLY A 87 9.12 9.99 -1.04
N VAL A 88 8.66 10.01 0.21
CA VAL A 88 8.80 8.88 1.14
C VAL A 88 7.44 8.32 1.51
N LEU A 89 7.21 7.04 1.19
CA LEU A 89 6.05 6.28 1.65
C LEU A 89 6.34 5.62 2.99
N SER A 90 5.51 5.91 3.99
CA SER A 90 5.54 5.30 5.30
C SER A 90 4.28 4.47 5.49
N VAL A 91 4.47 3.19 5.82
CA VAL A 91 3.39 2.26 6.19
C VAL A 91 3.76 1.66 7.55
N THR A 92 2.94 1.90 8.56
CA THR A 92 3.24 1.43 9.92
C THR A 92 3.03 -0.08 10.01
N ALA A 93 4.11 -0.82 10.28
CA ALA A 93 4.03 -2.25 10.56
C ALA A 93 3.25 -2.48 11.86
N GLY A 94 2.33 -3.44 11.86
CA GLY A 94 1.53 -3.79 13.05
C GLY A 94 0.46 -2.76 13.46
N ALA A 95 0.15 -1.77 12.61
CA ALA A 95 -0.98 -0.86 12.86
C ALA A 95 -2.31 -1.61 12.98
N ALA A 96 -3.28 -1.00 13.68
CA ALA A 96 -4.63 -1.54 13.79
C ALA A 96 -5.19 -1.83 12.39
N LEU A 97 -5.65 -3.06 12.20
CA LEU A 97 -6.16 -3.56 10.92
C LEU A 97 -7.68 -3.52 10.93
N ASP A 98 -8.26 -2.78 9.99
CA ASP A 98 -9.68 -2.91 9.70
C ASP A 98 -9.89 -4.11 8.77
N GLU A 99 -10.42 -5.22 9.30
CA GLU A 99 -10.66 -6.44 8.54
C GLU A 99 -12.12 -6.59 8.09
N PHE A 100 -12.36 -6.75 6.78
CA PHE A 100 -13.70 -6.94 6.22
C PHE A 100 -13.72 -7.98 5.09
N ALA A 101 -14.83 -8.70 4.96
CA ALA A 101 -15.00 -9.76 3.96
C ALA A 101 -15.63 -9.31 2.63
N SER A 102 -16.20 -8.10 2.60
CA SER A 102 -16.89 -7.59 1.40
C SER A 102 -15.89 -7.00 0.41
N VAL A 103 -16.11 -7.27 -0.88
CA VAL A 103 -15.38 -6.63 -1.99
C VAL A 103 -15.57 -5.11 -1.97
N LEU A 104 -16.77 -4.64 -1.58
CA LEU A 104 -17.01 -3.22 -1.37
C LEU A 104 -16.51 -2.83 0.04
N PRO A 105 -15.60 -1.86 0.16
CA PRO A 105 -15.13 -1.38 1.45
C PRO A 105 -16.30 -0.86 2.30
N PRO A 106 -16.35 -1.17 3.61
CA PRO A 106 -17.36 -0.66 4.51
C PRO A 106 -17.15 0.84 4.77
N ASP A 107 -18.22 1.55 5.16
CA ASP A 107 -18.16 2.99 5.45
C ASP A 107 -17.12 3.38 6.51
N ARG A 108 -16.76 2.47 7.43
CA ARG A 108 -15.71 2.73 8.42
C ARG A 108 -14.34 3.02 7.81
N ILE A 109 -14.09 2.67 6.54
CA ILE A 109 -12.84 3.07 5.87
C ILE A 109 -12.71 4.60 5.80
N LYS A 110 -13.84 5.31 5.78
CA LYS A 110 -13.94 6.77 5.75
C LYS A 110 -13.68 7.42 7.13
N LEU A 111 -13.68 6.65 8.21
CA LEU A 111 -13.29 7.14 9.53
C LEU A 111 -11.78 7.33 9.49
N GLY A 112 -11.33 8.58 9.46
CA GLY A 112 -9.97 8.95 9.05
C GLY A 112 -8.83 8.27 9.84
N CYS A 113 -7.61 8.47 9.37
CA CYS A 113 -6.39 8.04 10.05
C CYS A 113 -6.21 8.83 11.36
N LEU A 114 -6.71 8.30 12.49
CA LEU A 114 -6.43 8.80 13.84
C LEU A 114 -5.03 8.40 14.31
#